data_AF-A0A3S9MYE9-F1
#
_entry.id   AF-A0A3S9MYE9-F1
#
_cell.length_a   1.000
_cell.length_b   1.000
_cell.length_c   1.000
_cell.angle_alpha   90.00
_cell.angle_beta   90.00
_cell.angle_gamma   90.00
#
_symmetry.space_group_name_H-M   'P 1'
#
loop_
_entity.id
_entity.type
_entity.pdbx_description
1 polymer ?
#
loop_
_entity_poly.entity_id
_entity_poly.type
_entity_poly.pdbx_seq_one_letter_code
_entity_poly.pdbx_strand_id
1 'polypeptide(L)'
;MPEKKEAVKKEVLKKQQKKCGIIMPIASHPEYSKEHWKEVLSILVDTVKQTEFEPRLVSDDVAIGLIHERIVNNIYNDEIVICDVSSKNPNVMFELGLRLAFDKPTIIIKDEKTGYSFDTGVIEHLNYPSSLRFNKIVEFKSELVKRINATYDKAKSEANYSPFLKSFGKTIVPAKINQTEIAESKYILSKLDNLSKELMLMRLEQNGINEEVVQREISPLTRRMRTRKLVYEFLDKNSHLTYEDIKNGFVDIISEEVSNQSNFIPRKRDIILYIEKYFEIKSKEDK
;
A
#
# COMPACT_ATOMS: atom_id res chain seq x y z
N MET A 1 -43.25 -11.24 38.66
CA MET A 1 -42.44 -10.17 38.01
C MET A 1 -41.40 -10.77 37.05
N PRO A 2 -41.78 -11.25 35.86
CA PRO A 2 -40.83 -11.75 34.85
C PRO A 2 -40.59 -10.81 33.66
N GLU A 3 -41.29 -9.68 33.54
CA GLU A 3 -41.30 -8.87 32.30
C GLU A 3 -40.10 -7.93 32.10
N LYS A 4 -39.19 -7.80 33.09
CA LYS A 4 -38.01 -6.91 32.95
C LYS A 4 -36.74 -7.59 32.42
N LYS A 5 -36.75 -8.90 32.18
CA LYS A 5 -35.56 -9.63 31.67
C LYS A 5 -35.54 -9.85 30.15
N GLU A 6 -36.65 -9.61 29.45
CA GLU A 6 -36.72 -9.77 27.98
C GLU A 6 -36.45 -8.48 27.19
N ALA A 7 -36.56 -7.31 27.83
CA ALA A 7 -36.32 -6.02 27.18
C ALA A 7 -34.83 -5.65 27.01
N VAL A 8 -33.91 -6.39 27.65
CA VAL A 8 -32.46 -6.08 27.64
C VAL A 8 -31.69 -6.82 26.52
N LYS A 9 -32.37 -7.64 25.70
CA LYS A 9 -31.73 -8.38 24.58
C LYS A 9 -31.93 -7.75 23.18
N LYS A 10 -32.51 -6.55 23.09
CA LYS A 10 -32.77 -5.84 21.82
C LYS A 10 -31.98 -4.54 21.67
N GLU A 11 -30.69 -4.55 21.97
CA GLU A 11 -29.68 -3.53 21.65
C GLU A 11 -28.34 -4.28 21.81
N VAL A 12 -27.46 -4.56 20.84
CA VAL A 12 -27.12 -3.96 19.56
C VAL A 12 -26.52 -5.08 18.69
N LEU A 13 -27.27 -5.66 17.75
CA LEU A 13 -26.67 -6.28 16.57
C LEU A 13 -26.50 -5.13 15.56
N LYS A 14 -25.41 -4.37 15.69
CA LYS A 14 -24.94 -3.50 14.61
C LYS A 14 -24.73 -4.43 13.41
N LYS A 15 -25.67 -4.44 12.45
CA LYS A 15 -25.37 -4.95 11.11
C LYS A 15 -24.08 -4.24 10.70
N GLN A 16 -22.99 -5.00 10.53
CA GLN A 16 -21.78 -4.45 9.92
C GLN A 16 -22.22 -3.81 8.61
N GLN A 17 -21.99 -2.51 8.50
CA GLN A 17 -22.39 -1.74 7.33
C GLN A 17 -21.53 -2.23 6.17
N LYS A 18 -22.19 -2.65 5.08
CA LYS A 18 -21.50 -3.18 3.90
C LYS A 18 -20.55 -2.13 3.37
N LYS A 19 -19.35 -2.50 2.94
CA LYS A 19 -18.34 -1.55 2.49
C LYS A 19 -18.37 -1.43 0.97
N CYS A 20 -18.21 -0.20 0.50
CA CYS A 20 -17.92 0.09 -0.89
C CYS A 20 -16.49 0.63 -0.98
N GLY A 21 -15.60 -0.18 -1.56
CA GLY A 21 -14.21 0.19 -1.77
C GLY A 21 -14.08 1.22 -2.89
N ILE A 22 -13.34 2.29 -2.66
CA ILE A 22 -13.01 3.30 -3.65
C ILE A 22 -11.52 3.13 -3.97
N ILE A 23 -11.22 2.88 -5.24
CA ILE A 23 -9.88 2.84 -5.81
C ILE A 23 -9.79 4.03 -6.76
N MET A 24 -8.85 4.94 -6.54
CA MET A 24 -8.68 6.12 -7.38
C MET A 24 -7.28 6.70 -7.27
N PRO A 25 -6.85 7.55 -8.22
CA PRO A 25 -5.61 8.30 -8.08
C PRO A 25 -5.70 9.24 -6.86
N ILE A 26 -4.63 9.28 -6.06
CA ILE A 26 -4.53 10.15 -4.87
C ILE A 26 -3.39 11.17 -4.97
N ALA A 27 -2.49 10.97 -5.93
CA ALA A 27 -1.32 11.82 -6.17
C ALA A 27 -1.54 12.68 -7.40
N SER A 28 -0.82 13.81 -7.46
CA SER A 28 -0.81 14.66 -8.66
C SER A 28 -0.30 13.89 -9.88
N HIS A 29 -0.92 14.15 -11.02
CA HIS A 29 -0.55 13.66 -12.34
C HIS A 29 -0.40 14.86 -13.29
N PRO A 30 0.35 14.78 -14.40
CA PRO A 30 0.43 15.87 -15.37
C PRO A 30 -0.92 16.47 -15.82
N GLU A 31 -1.99 15.66 -15.80
CA GLU A 31 -3.34 16.07 -16.21
C GLU A 31 -4.20 16.64 -15.06
N TYR A 32 -3.91 16.27 -13.81
CA TYR A 32 -4.76 16.56 -12.65
C TYR A 32 -3.96 16.80 -11.38
N SER A 33 -4.36 17.83 -10.63
CA SER A 33 -3.76 18.14 -9.33
C SER A 33 -4.26 17.20 -8.23
N LYS A 34 -3.61 17.26 -7.05
CA LYS A 34 -4.07 16.53 -5.87
C LYS A 34 -5.45 17.01 -5.41
N GLU A 35 -5.75 18.28 -5.59
CA GLU A 35 -7.02 18.92 -5.24
C GLU A 35 -8.16 18.37 -6.09
N HIS A 36 -7.92 18.18 -7.40
CA HIS A 36 -8.89 17.54 -8.29
C HIS A 36 -9.32 16.16 -7.75
N TRP A 37 -8.35 15.32 -7.37
CA TRP A 37 -8.65 14.00 -6.81
C TRP A 37 -9.36 14.05 -5.46
N LYS A 38 -9.09 15.06 -4.62
CA LYS A 38 -9.87 15.27 -3.39
C LYS A 38 -11.33 15.60 -3.68
N GLU A 39 -11.60 16.42 -4.69
CA GLU A 39 -12.97 16.76 -5.11
C GLU A 39 -13.70 15.53 -5.66
N VAL A 40 -13.03 14.75 -6.53
CA VAL A 40 -13.56 13.47 -7.03
C VAL A 40 -13.86 12.52 -5.87
N LEU A 41 -12.95 12.38 -4.91
CA LEU A 41 -13.17 11.53 -3.73
C LEU A 41 -14.41 11.98 -2.94
N SER A 42 -14.57 13.29 -2.70
CA SER A 42 -15.75 13.84 -2.02
C SER A 42 -17.04 13.50 -2.79
N ILE A 43 -17.02 13.63 -4.11
CA ILE A 43 -18.15 13.28 -4.98
C ILE A 43 -18.51 11.80 -4.83
N LEU A 44 -17.52 10.90 -4.86
CA LEU A 44 -17.73 9.46 -4.72
C LEU A 44 -18.25 9.08 -3.33
N VAL A 45 -17.65 9.63 -2.27
CA VAL A 45 -18.07 9.43 -0.88
C VAL A 45 -19.53 9.86 -0.70
N ASP A 46 -19.90 11.06 -1.18
CA ASP A 46 -21.28 11.55 -1.12
C ASP A 46 -22.25 10.66 -1.90
N THR A 47 -21.80 10.07 -3.00
CA THR A 47 -22.64 9.21 -3.84
C THR A 47 -22.88 7.88 -3.17
N VAL A 48 -21.83 7.25 -2.64
CA VAL A 48 -21.93 5.97 -1.93
C VAL A 48 -22.80 6.12 -0.68
N LYS A 49 -22.70 7.24 0.05
CA LYS A 49 -23.56 7.50 1.22
C LYS A 49 -25.07 7.55 0.92
N GLN A 50 -25.48 7.67 -0.34
CA GLN A 50 -26.88 7.59 -0.76
C GLN A 50 -27.36 6.14 -0.94
N THR A 51 -26.49 5.15 -0.72
CA THR A 51 -26.77 3.71 -0.84
C THR A 51 -26.70 3.02 0.53
N GLU A 52 -26.88 1.69 0.58
CA GLU A 52 -26.70 0.93 1.82
C GLU A 52 -25.22 0.70 2.22
N PHE A 53 -24.27 1.18 1.40
CA PHE A 53 -22.84 0.98 1.61
C PHE A 53 -22.18 2.13 2.34
N GLU A 54 -21.14 1.81 3.09
CA GLU A 54 -20.22 2.77 3.68
C GLU A 54 -18.98 2.92 2.78
N PRO A 55 -18.66 4.15 2.33
CA PRO A 55 -17.50 4.37 1.47
C PRO A 55 -16.21 4.16 2.23
N ARG A 56 -15.23 3.52 1.57
CA ARG A 56 -13.88 3.35 2.09
C ARG A 56 -12.88 3.52 0.97
N LEU A 57 -11.97 4.49 1.11
CA LEU A 57 -10.80 4.54 0.24
C LEU A 57 -9.92 3.32 0.56
N VAL A 58 -9.69 2.47 -0.44
CA VAL A 58 -9.00 1.17 -0.27
C VAL A 58 -7.57 1.35 0.23
N SER A 59 -6.93 2.43 -0.21
CA SER A 59 -5.56 2.84 0.10
C SER A 59 -5.44 3.79 1.29
N ASP A 60 -6.52 4.05 2.04
CA ASP A 60 -6.50 4.95 3.20
C ASP A 60 -5.63 4.38 4.32
N ASP A 61 -4.56 5.09 4.72
CA ASP A 61 -3.66 4.64 5.76
C ASP A 61 -3.11 5.73 6.70
N VAL A 62 -2.89 5.31 7.94
CA VAL A 62 -2.23 6.04 9.03
C VAL A 62 -0.91 5.32 9.42
N ALA A 63 -0.72 4.05 9.04
CA ALA A 63 0.42 3.23 9.47
C ALA A 63 1.30 2.76 8.28
N ILE A 64 2.53 3.26 8.22
CA ILE A 64 3.48 3.19 7.09
C ILE A 64 3.94 1.77 6.66
N GLY A 65 3.53 0.69 7.35
CA GLY A 65 4.13 -0.65 7.19
C GLY A 65 3.25 -1.80 6.68
N LEU A 66 1.92 -1.68 6.69
CA LEU A 66 0.97 -2.78 6.36
C LEU A 66 0.11 -2.51 5.11
N ILE A 67 0.50 -1.50 4.32
CA ILE A 67 -0.31 -0.90 3.27
C ILE A 67 -0.76 -1.95 2.24
N HIS A 68 0.15 -2.79 1.73
CA HIS A 68 -0.19 -3.73 0.65
C HIS A 68 -1.10 -4.89 1.08
N GLU A 69 -0.87 -5.50 2.24
CA GLU A 69 -1.72 -6.58 2.74
C GLU A 69 -3.15 -6.05 2.98
N ARG A 70 -3.26 -4.84 3.55
CA ARG A 70 -4.55 -4.20 3.80
C ARG A 70 -5.27 -3.84 2.51
N ILE A 71 -4.58 -3.26 1.53
CA ILE A 71 -5.15 -2.95 0.20
C ILE A 71 -5.72 -4.22 -0.42
N VAL A 72 -4.93 -5.30 -0.49
CA VAL A 72 -5.38 -6.58 -1.06
C VAL A 72 -6.59 -7.14 -0.30
N ASN A 73 -6.55 -7.12 1.03
CA ASN A 73 -7.66 -7.56 1.87
C ASN A 73 -8.90 -6.68 1.67
N ASN A 74 -8.75 -5.36 1.52
CA ASN A 74 -9.87 -4.46 1.28
C ASN A 74 -10.50 -4.73 -0.08
N ILE A 75 -9.67 -4.78 -1.14
CA ILE A 75 -10.09 -5.13 -2.51
C ILE A 75 -10.82 -6.47 -2.54
N TYR A 76 -10.38 -7.45 -1.76
CA TYR A 76 -11.04 -8.74 -1.67
C TYR A 76 -12.35 -8.64 -0.89
N ASN A 77 -12.33 -8.06 0.31
CA ASN A 77 -13.46 -8.15 1.25
C ASN A 77 -14.59 -7.16 0.97
N ASP A 78 -14.32 -6.04 0.30
CA ASP A 78 -15.36 -5.07 -0.06
C ASP A 78 -16.43 -5.70 -0.95
N GLU A 79 -17.70 -5.50 -0.58
CA GLU A 79 -18.86 -6.07 -1.25
C GLU A 79 -18.96 -5.57 -2.69
N ILE A 80 -18.61 -4.30 -2.90
CA ILE A 80 -18.52 -3.68 -4.23
C ILE A 80 -17.35 -2.70 -4.25
N VAL A 81 -16.72 -2.57 -5.42
CA VAL A 81 -15.61 -1.63 -5.63
C VAL A 81 -15.95 -0.67 -6.76
N ILE A 82 -15.69 0.61 -6.53
CA ILE A 82 -15.68 1.66 -7.55
C ILE A 82 -14.22 1.96 -7.87
N CYS A 83 -13.84 1.87 -9.14
CA CYS A 83 -12.47 2.08 -9.59
C CYS A 83 -12.40 3.20 -10.63
N ASP A 84 -11.69 4.27 -10.31
CA ASP A 84 -11.47 5.41 -11.19
C ASP A 84 -10.17 5.25 -12.00
N VAL A 85 -10.29 4.83 -13.26
CA VAL A 85 -9.14 4.59 -14.15
C VAL A 85 -8.68 5.84 -14.91
N SER A 86 -9.16 7.02 -14.53
CA SER A 86 -8.77 8.30 -15.13
C SER A 86 -7.26 8.51 -15.08
N SER A 87 -6.73 9.16 -16.11
CA SER A 87 -5.29 9.39 -16.32
C SER A 87 -4.41 8.11 -16.37
N LYS A 88 -5.03 6.91 -16.45
CA LYS A 88 -4.34 5.61 -16.53
C LYS A 88 -3.29 5.38 -15.43
N ASN A 89 -3.61 5.76 -14.19
CA ASN A 89 -2.69 5.60 -13.07
C ASN A 89 -2.28 4.12 -12.88
N PRO A 90 -0.98 3.77 -12.92
CA PRO A 90 -0.54 2.37 -12.88
C PRO A 90 -0.88 1.64 -11.58
N ASN A 91 -0.92 2.34 -10.44
CA ASN A 91 -1.30 1.74 -9.16
C ASN A 91 -2.79 1.37 -9.16
N VAL A 92 -3.63 2.26 -9.68
CA VAL A 92 -5.07 1.99 -9.84
C VAL A 92 -5.30 0.81 -10.79
N MET A 93 -4.59 0.76 -11.92
CA MET A 93 -4.71 -0.34 -12.87
C MET A 93 -4.30 -1.68 -12.26
N PHE A 94 -3.28 -1.70 -11.40
CA PHE A 94 -2.88 -2.89 -10.64
C PHE A 94 -3.97 -3.35 -9.67
N GLU A 95 -4.52 -2.44 -8.87
CA GLU A 95 -5.58 -2.74 -7.90
C GLU A 95 -6.87 -3.20 -8.59
N LEU A 96 -7.22 -2.59 -9.74
CA LEU A 96 -8.30 -3.03 -10.59
C LEU A 96 -8.07 -4.46 -11.10
N GLY A 97 -6.87 -4.76 -11.60
CA GLY A 97 -6.50 -6.11 -12.04
C GLY A 97 -6.70 -7.16 -10.95
N LEU A 98 -6.32 -6.84 -9.70
CA LEU A 98 -6.57 -7.70 -8.54
C LEU A 98 -8.07 -7.91 -8.28
N ARG A 99 -8.86 -6.83 -8.29
CA ARG A 99 -10.32 -6.93 -8.10
C ARG A 99 -10.98 -7.80 -9.16
N LEU A 100 -10.59 -7.62 -10.42
CA LEU A 100 -11.08 -8.40 -11.55
C LEU A 100 -10.68 -9.89 -11.44
N ALA A 101 -9.47 -10.19 -10.95
CA ALA A 101 -9.05 -11.57 -10.69
C ALA A 101 -9.86 -12.26 -9.58
N PHE A 102 -10.38 -11.49 -8.62
CA PHE A 102 -11.33 -11.99 -7.61
C PHE A 102 -12.76 -12.12 -8.13
N ASP A 103 -13.07 -11.55 -9.31
CA ASP A 103 -14.35 -11.63 -10.00
C ASP A 103 -15.54 -11.18 -9.15
N LYS A 104 -15.32 -10.11 -8.38
CA LYS A 104 -16.31 -9.54 -7.45
C LYS A 104 -16.95 -8.26 -8.02
N PRO A 105 -18.13 -7.83 -7.52
CA PRO A 105 -18.87 -6.69 -8.03
C PRO A 105 -18.01 -5.43 -8.17
N THR A 106 -17.92 -4.89 -9.39
CA THR A 106 -16.99 -3.80 -9.70
C THR A 106 -17.63 -2.82 -10.66
N ILE A 107 -17.49 -1.53 -10.40
CA ILE A 107 -17.89 -0.43 -11.26
C ILE A 107 -16.64 0.33 -11.65
N ILE A 108 -16.40 0.45 -12.95
CA ILE A 108 -15.30 1.24 -13.46
C ILE A 108 -15.83 2.60 -13.88
N ILE A 109 -15.19 3.65 -13.40
CA ILE A 109 -15.45 5.03 -13.80
C ILE A 109 -14.21 5.61 -14.47
N LYS A 110 -14.41 6.61 -15.32
CA LYS A 110 -13.33 7.40 -15.89
C LYS A 110 -13.83 8.79 -16.24
N ASP A 111 -12.92 9.75 -16.39
CA ASP A 111 -13.24 11.01 -17.01
C ASP A 111 -13.54 10.83 -18.52
N GLU A 112 -14.11 11.85 -19.16
CA GLU A 112 -14.38 11.88 -20.60
C GLU A 112 -13.13 11.96 -21.47
N LYS A 113 -11.98 12.36 -20.92
CA LYS A 113 -10.72 12.58 -21.66
C LYS A 113 -9.87 11.32 -21.80
N THR A 114 -9.97 10.44 -20.82
CA THR A 114 -9.19 9.21 -20.70
C THR A 114 -9.74 8.20 -21.69
N GLY A 115 -8.91 7.77 -22.62
CA GLY A 115 -9.26 6.69 -23.55
C GLY A 115 -9.57 5.38 -22.80
N TYR A 116 -10.30 4.46 -23.43
CA TYR A 116 -10.54 3.14 -22.85
C TYR A 116 -9.22 2.44 -22.55
N SER A 117 -9.15 1.83 -21.37
CA SER A 117 -7.96 1.11 -20.89
C SER A 117 -8.01 -0.40 -21.18
N PHE A 118 -9.14 -0.88 -21.70
CA PHE A 118 -9.37 -2.29 -22.03
C PHE A 118 -9.75 -2.44 -23.50
N ASP A 119 -8.92 -3.16 -24.26
CA ASP A 119 -9.10 -3.35 -25.71
C ASP A 119 -10.23 -4.32 -26.06
N THR A 120 -10.75 -5.08 -25.09
CA THR A 120 -11.73 -6.15 -25.36
C THR A 120 -13.19 -5.69 -25.32
N GLY A 121 -13.48 -4.42 -25.00
CA GLY A 121 -14.85 -3.86 -25.02
C GLY A 121 -15.84 -4.49 -24.04
N VAL A 122 -15.40 -5.42 -23.18
CA VAL A 122 -16.30 -6.21 -22.34
C VAL A 122 -16.75 -5.45 -21.07
N ILE A 123 -15.93 -4.53 -20.55
CA ILE A 123 -16.25 -3.82 -19.32
C ILE A 123 -16.77 -2.42 -19.62
N GLU A 124 -18.02 -2.17 -19.25
CA GLU A 124 -18.63 -0.85 -19.37
C GLU A 124 -17.99 0.12 -18.36
N HIS A 125 -17.73 1.35 -18.81
CA HIS A 125 -17.21 2.43 -17.98
C HIS A 125 -18.29 3.50 -17.80
N LEU A 126 -18.44 4.04 -16.59
CA LEU A 126 -19.24 5.25 -16.37
C LEU A 126 -18.35 6.49 -16.52
N ASN A 127 -18.72 7.38 -17.43
CA ASN A 127 -17.98 8.61 -17.65
C ASN A 127 -18.44 9.73 -16.69
N TYR A 128 -17.51 10.52 -16.18
CA TYR A 128 -17.78 11.77 -15.47
C TYR A 128 -17.06 12.95 -16.14
N PRO A 129 -17.54 14.21 -15.98
CA PRO A 129 -16.88 15.38 -16.54
C PRO A 129 -15.61 15.75 -15.76
N SER A 130 -14.46 15.83 -16.41
CA SER A 130 -13.16 16.26 -15.86
C SER A 130 -13.21 17.69 -15.29
N SER A 131 -14.13 18.52 -15.78
CA SER A 131 -14.40 19.86 -15.26
C SER A 131 -15.14 19.88 -13.92
N LEU A 132 -15.65 18.74 -13.45
CA LEU A 132 -16.43 18.58 -12.21
C LEU A 132 -17.63 19.55 -12.09
N ARG A 133 -18.15 20.05 -13.22
CA ARG A 133 -19.28 20.99 -13.24
C ARG A 133 -20.52 20.39 -12.58
N PHE A 134 -21.08 21.15 -11.62
CA PHE A 134 -22.15 20.71 -10.71
C PHE A 134 -23.29 19.96 -11.41
N ASN A 135 -23.93 20.55 -12.43
CA ASN A 135 -25.09 19.93 -13.10
C ASN A 135 -24.76 18.54 -13.66
N LYS A 136 -23.58 18.37 -14.25
CA LYS A 136 -23.13 17.09 -14.82
C LYS A 136 -22.68 16.11 -13.75
N ILE A 137 -22.13 16.60 -12.64
CA ILE A 137 -21.84 15.76 -11.48
C ILE A 137 -23.13 15.25 -10.83
N VAL A 138 -24.20 16.04 -10.73
CA VAL A 138 -25.49 15.57 -10.21
C VAL A 138 -26.05 14.42 -11.06
N GLU A 139 -26.01 14.55 -12.39
CA GLU A 139 -26.36 13.47 -13.33
C GLU A 139 -25.50 12.22 -13.09
N PHE A 140 -24.18 12.38 -13.00
CA PHE A 140 -23.24 11.29 -12.71
C PHE A 140 -23.51 10.61 -11.37
N LYS A 141 -23.74 11.38 -10.28
CA LYS A 141 -24.06 10.84 -8.95
C LYS A 141 -25.32 9.97 -9.02
N SER A 142 -26.38 10.47 -9.66
CA SER A 142 -27.63 9.70 -9.82
C SER A 142 -27.42 8.40 -10.60
N GLU A 143 -26.62 8.43 -11.66
CA GLU A 143 -26.36 7.24 -12.48
C GLU A 143 -25.48 6.23 -11.73
N LEU A 144 -24.45 6.71 -11.02
CA LEU A 144 -23.57 5.88 -10.21
C LEU A 144 -24.35 5.17 -9.08
N VAL A 145 -25.27 5.83 -8.40
CA VAL A 145 -26.16 5.19 -7.40
C VAL A 145 -26.96 4.05 -8.01
N LYS A 146 -27.57 4.27 -9.18
CA LYS A 146 -28.34 3.23 -9.88
C LYS A 146 -27.45 2.03 -10.21
N ARG A 147 -26.24 2.28 -10.72
CA ARG A 147 -25.29 1.22 -11.06
C ARG A 147 -24.79 0.45 -9.84
N ILE A 148 -24.51 1.11 -8.72
CA ILE A 148 -24.12 0.47 -7.45
C ILE A 148 -25.18 -0.56 -7.04
N ASN A 149 -26.44 -0.12 -6.94
CA ASN A 149 -27.54 -0.98 -6.51
C ASN A 149 -27.77 -2.12 -7.52
N ALA A 150 -27.85 -1.81 -8.83
CA ALA A 150 -28.08 -2.82 -9.86
C ALA A 150 -26.96 -3.87 -9.94
N THR A 151 -25.70 -3.45 -9.80
CA THR A 151 -24.54 -4.35 -9.83
C THR A 151 -24.56 -5.28 -8.62
N TYR A 152 -24.87 -4.75 -7.44
CA TYR A 152 -24.94 -5.52 -6.21
C TYR A 152 -26.14 -6.48 -6.18
N ASP A 153 -27.31 -6.05 -6.64
CA ASP A 153 -28.51 -6.88 -6.72
C ASP A 153 -28.32 -8.06 -7.69
N LYS A 154 -27.67 -7.82 -8.84
CA LYS A 154 -27.27 -8.89 -9.77
C LYS A 154 -26.32 -9.88 -9.10
N ALA A 155 -25.31 -9.37 -8.38
CA ALA A 155 -24.36 -10.20 -7.67
C ALA A 155 -24.99 -11.09 -6.59
N LYS A 156 -26.07 -10.62 -5.97
CA LYS A 156 -26.80 -11.37 -4.94
C LYS A 156 -27.80 -12.37 -5.51
N SER A 157 -28.44 -12.03 -6.64
CA SER A 157 -29.49 -12.85 -7.25
C SER A 157 -28.94 -13.97 -8.14
N GLU A 158 -27.78 -13.78 -8.76
CA GLU A 158 -27.17 -14.77 -9.65
C GLU A 158 -26.16 -15.65 -8.90
N ALA A 159 -26.46 -16.94 -8.77
CA ALA A 159 -25.57 -17.90 -8.09
C ALA A 159 -24.18 -18.02 -8.71
N ASN A 160 -24.05 -17.72 -10.01
CA ASN A 160 -22.79 -17.73 -10.75
C ASN A 160 -22.40 -16.32 -11.22
N TYR A 161 -22.73 -15.25 -10.48
CA TYR A 161 -22.35 -13.90 -10.90
C TYR A 161 -20.84 -13.80 -11.18
N SER A 162 -20.49 -13.25 -12.34
CA SER A 162 -19.10 -13.06 -12.78
C SER A 162 -19.07 -11.81 -13.65
N PRO A 163 -18.60 -10.68 -13.11
CA PRO A 163 -18.57 -9.41 -13.84
C PRO A 163 -17.51 -9.40 -14.95
N PHE A 164 -16.49 -10.26 -14.90
CA PHE A 164 -15.37 -10.21 -15.83
C PHE A 164 -14.89 -11.58 -16.29
N LEU A 165 -14.58 -12.53 -15.40
CA LEU A 165 -13.84 -13.73 -15.81
C LEU A 165 -14.61 -14.64 -16.78
N LYS A 166 -15.94 -14.68 -16.70
CA LYS A 166 -16.77 -15.43 -17.67
C LYS A 166 -16.55 -15.02 -19.12
N SER A 167 -16.18 -13.77 -19.40
CA SER A 167 -15.95 -13.34 -20.77
C SER A 167 -14.68 -13.92 -21.39
N PHE A 168 -13.74 -14.39 -20.56
CA PHE A 168 -12.49 -15.03 -20.99
C PHE A 168 -12.58 -16.56 -21.06
N GLY A 169 -13.75 -17.13 -20.74
CA GLY A 169 -14.04 -18.56 -20.85
C GLY A 169 -14.65 -19.14 -19.58
N LYS A 170 -15.50 -20.16 -19.73
CA LYS A 170 -16.22 -20.82 -18.61
C LYS A 170 -15.32 -21.60 -17.64
N THR A 171 -14.03 -21.73 -17.96
CA THR A 171 -13.07 -22.57 -17.23
C THR A 171 -12.25 -21.80 -16.20
N ILE A 172 -12.34 -20.46 -16.16
CA ILE A 172 -11.53 -19.65 -15.27
C ILE A 172 -12.18 -19.60 -13.89
N VAL A 173 -11.45 -20.04 -12.87
CA VAL A 173 -11.87 -19.99 -11.47
C VAL A 173 -11.36 -18.70 -10.83
N PRO A 174 -12.23 -17.92 -10.15
CA PRO A 174 -11.80 -16.71 -9.44
C PRO A 174 -10.73 -16.99 -8.40
N ALA A 175 -9.77 -16.08 -8.26
CA ALA A 175 -8.76 -16.17 -7.22
C ALA A 175 -9.41 -16.08 -5.83
N LYS A 176 -8.97 -16.95 -4.91
CA LYS A 176 -9.37 -16.91 -3.50
C LYS A 176 -8.13 -16.68 -2.64
N ILE A 177 -8.27 -15.82 -1.63
CA ILE A 177 -7.22 -15.66 -0.63
C ILE A 177 -7.39 -16.81 0.37
N ASN A 178 -6.54 -17.83 0.26
CA ASN A 178 -6.42 -18.85 1.30
C ASN A 178 -5.60 -18.23 2.44
N GLN A 179 -6.26 -17.93 3.55
CA GLN A 179 -5.53 -17.60 4.78
C GLN A 179 -4.78 -18.87 5.18
N THR A 180 -3.46 -18.90 4.96
CA THR A 180 -2.63 -19.88 5.65
C THR A 180 -2.75 -19.52 7.12
N GLU A 181 -3.29 -20.42 7.94
CA GLU A 181 -3.36 -20.21 9.39
C GLU A 181 -1.94 -19.94 9.87
N ILE A 182 -1.67 -18.66 10.16
CA ILE A 182 -0.42 -18.25 10.75
C ILE A 182 -0.47 -18.84 12.16
N ALA A 183 0.42 -19.80 12.46
CA ALA A 183 0.55 -20.33 13.81
C ALA A 183 0.51 -19.18 14.82
N GLU A 184 -0.31 -19.30 15.87
CA GLU A 184 -0.60 -18.21 16.83
C GLU A 184 0.66 -17.51 17.32
N SER A 185 1.74 -18.27 17.49
CA SER A 185 3.08 -17.78 17.82
C SER A 185 3.64 -16.77 16.83
N LYS A 186 3.51 -17.00 15.51
CA LYS A 186 3.98 -16.10 14.46
C LYS A 186 3.11 -14.85 14.33
N TYR A 187 1.82 -14.94 14.63
CA TYR A 187 0.93 -13.77 14.72
C TYR A 187 1.27 -12.90 15.94
N ILE A 188 1.48 -13.53 17.10
CA ILE A 188 1.90 -12.82 18.33
C ILE A 188 3.24 -12.12 18.09
N LEU A 189 4.21 -12.79 17.47
CA LEU A 189 5.50 -12.19 17.14
C LEU A 189 5.36 -10.99 16.21
N SER A 190 4.53 -11.07 15.16
CA SER A 190 4.34 -9.94 14.25
C SER A 190 3.61 -8.76 14.91
N LYS A 191 2.68 -9.03 15.84
CA LYS A 191 2.04 -7.97 16.64
C LYS A 191 2.99 -7.34 17.65
N LEU A 192 3.87 -8.12 18.29
CA LEU A 192 4.92 -7.60 19.16
C LEU A 192 5.93 -6.73 18.38
N ASP A 193 6.28 -7.12 17.15
CA ASP A 193 7.12 -6.31 16.27
C ASP A 193 6.46 -4.98 15.90
N ASN A 194 5.16 -4.99 15.58
CA ASN A 194 4.43 -3.77 15.26
C ASN A 194 4.27 -2.86 16.48
N LEU A 195 3.99 -3.41 17.66
CA LEU A 195 3.94 -2.65 18.91
C LEU A 195 5.32 -2.04 19.22
N SER A 196 6.40 -2.78 18.98
CA SER A 196 7.77 -2.26 19.15
C SER A 196 8.04 -1.08 18.22
N LYS A 197 7.56 -1.12 16.98
CA LYS A 197 7.66 -0.01 16.02
C LYS A 197 6.82 1.21 16.45
N GLU A 198 5.58 1.00 16.91
CA GLU A 198 4.73 2.09 17.41
C GLU A 198 5.30 2.74 18.67
N LEU A 199 5.84 1.95 19.60
CA LEU A 199 6.52 2.45 20.79
C LEU A 199 7.79 3.23 20.43
N MET A 200 8.52 2.79 19.41
CA MET A 200 9.66 3.54 18.88
C MET A 200 9.23 4.89 18.32
N LEU A 201 8.13 4.94 17.58
CA LEU A 201 7.57 6.19 17.03
C LEU A 201 7.05 7.12 18.14
N MET A 202 6.33 6.60 19.13
CA MET A 202 5.88 7.39 20.28
C MET A 202 7.03 7.96 21.11
N ARG A 203 8.13 7.21 21.27
CA ARG A 203 9.34 7.73 21.94
C ARG A 203 10.00 8.87 21.17
N LEU A 204 9.87 8.88 19.84
CA LEU A 204 10.35 9.97 18.99
C LEU A 204 9.44 11.21 19.12
N GLU A 205 8.14 11.03 19.34
CA GLU A 205 7.17 12.13 19.49
C GLU A 205 7.15 12.75 20.90
N GLN A 206 7.31 11.96 21.97
CA GLN A 206 7.27 12.46 23.36
C GLN A 206 8.53 13.21 23.79
N ASN A 207 9.66 12.88 23.18
CA ASN A 207 10.93 13.53 23.45
C ASN A 207 11.11 14.70 22.49
N GLY A 208 10.44 15.84 22.69
CA GLY A 208 10.74 17.10 21.97
C GLY A 208 12.20 17.56 22.16
N ILE A 209 13.13 16.83 21.56
CA ILE A 209 14.56 16.80 21.83
C ILE A 209 15.24 16.88 20.47
N ASN A 210 16.11 17.90 20.35
CA ASN A 210 16.98 18.23 19.23
C ASN A 210 17.48 17.01 18.43
N GLU A 211 17.62 17.24 17.11
CA GLU A 211 18.12 16.32 16.08
C GLU A 211 19.40 15.54 16.44
N GLU A 212 20.13 15.93 17.49
CA GLU A 212 21.35 15.28 17.96
C GLU A 212 21.14 13.97 18.76
N VAL A 213 19.96 13.71 19.36
CA VAL A 213 19.76 12.52 20.22
C VAL A 213 19.29 11.27 19.44
N VAL A 214 18.93 11.41 18.15
CA VAL A 214 18.51 10.30 17.27
C VAL A 214 19.66 9.34 16.90
N GLN A 215 20.93 9.64 17.23
CA GLN A 215 22.08 8.82 16.85
C GLN A 215 22.22 7.47 17.58
N ARG A 216 21.36 7.16 18.55
CA ARG A 216 21.43 5.90 19.32
C ARG A 216 20.17 5.06 19.19
N GLU A 217 19.91 4.50 18.00
CA GLU A 217 19.35 3.13 17.78
C GLU A 217 18.99 2.90 16.31
N ILE A 218 19.99 2.91 15.43
CA ILE A 218 19.85 2.24 14.12
C ILE A 218 19.95 0.72 14.39
N SER A 219 19.00 -0.07 13.86
CA SER A 219 19.02 -1.54 13.95
C SER A 219 20.42 -2.09 13.65
N PRO A 220 20.93 -3.08 14.42
CA PRO A 220 22.26 -3.65 14.20
C PRO A 220 22.49 -4.17 12.78
N LEU A 221 21.43 -4.66 12.13
CA LEU A 221 21.45 -5.13 10.74
C LEU A 221 21.60 -3.95 9.76
N THR A 222 20.86 -2.87 9.97
CA THR A 222 20.93 -1.67 9.12
C THR A 222 22.27 -0.96 9.27
N ARG A 223 22.85 -0.94 10.48
CA ARG A 223 24.22 -0.45 10.71
C ARG A 223 25.23 -1.26 9.89
N ARG A 224 25.19 -2.59 9.99
CA ARG A 224 26.10 -3.48 9.24
C ARG A 224 25.99 -3.32 7.73
N MET A 225 24.76 -3.22 7.20
CA MET A 225 24.54 -3.01 5.77
C MET A 225 25.07 -1.66 5.28
N ARG A 226 24.83 -0.59 6.03
CA ARG A 226 25.34 0.75 5.70
C ARG A 226 26.86 0.82 5.81
N THR A 227 27.46 0.28 6.87
CA THR A 227 28.91 0.21 7.02
C THR A 227 29.53 -0.54 5.85
N ARG A 228 29.01 -1.71 5.47
CA ARG A 228 29.50 -2.47 4.31
C ARG A 228 29.45 -1.63 3.03
N LYS A 229 28.31 -1.01 2.75
CA LYS A 229 28.11 -0.21 1.53
C LYS A 229 29.12 0.94 1.45
N LEU A 230 29.27 1.71 2.52
CA LEU A 230 30.15 2.88 2.56
C LEU A 230 31.63 2.49 2.49
N VAL A 231 32.02 1.39 3.14
CA VAL A 231 33.38 0.84 3.03
C VAL A 231 33.69 0.45 1.58
N TYR A 232 32.75 -0.22 0.89
CA TYR A 232 32.96 -0.64 -0.50
C TYR A 232 33.03 0.56 -1.44
N GLU A 233 32.13 1.53 -1.30
CA GLU A 233 32.15 2.78 -2.09
C GLU A 233 33.45 3.57 -1.88
N PHE A 234 33.99 3.59 -0.66
CA PHE A 234 35.28 4.23 -0.38
C PHE A 234 36.43 3.51 -1.09
N LEU A 235 36.46 2.19 -1.06
CA LEU A 235 37.51 1.38 -1.69
C LEU A 235 37.43 1.43 -3.22
N ASP A 236 36.23 1.45 -3.79
CA ASP A 236 36.01 1.59 -5.24
C ASP A 236 36.50 2.96 -5.76
N LYS A 237 36.22 4.03 -5.00
CA LYS A 237 36.72 5.38 -5.33
C LYS A 237 38.24 5.50 -5.20
N ASN A 238 38.85 4.67 -4.35
CA ASN A 238 40.28 4.66 -4.09
C ASN A 238 40.91 3.33 -4.54
N SER A 239 40.60 2.92 -5.76
CA SER A 239 41.01 1.63 -6.35
C SER A 239 42.52 1.42 -6.48
N HIS A 240 43.32 2.48 -6.31
CA HIS A 240 44.78 2.46 -6.28
C HIS A 240 45.37 2.00 -4.94
N LEU A 241 44.57 1.98 -3.86
CA LEU A 241 45.01 1.52 -2.55
C LEU A 241 45.07 -0.01 -2.49
N THR A 242 46.19 -0.55 -2.01
CA THR A 242 46.32 -1.98 -1.75
C THR A 242 45.81 -2.34 -0.35
N TYR A 243 45.55 -3.63 -0.13
CA TYR A 243 45.17 -4.13 1.19
C TYR A 243 46.19 -3.76 2.28
N GLU A 244 47.47 -3.73 1.92
CA GLU A 244 48.58 -3.43 2.84
C GLU A 244 48.66 -1.94 3.18
N ASP A 245 48.34 -1.05 2.23
CA ASP A 245 48.20 0.39 2.49
C ASP A 245 47.07 0.65 3.50
N ILE A 246 45.94 -0.03 3.33
CA ILE A 246 44.75 0.20 4.16
C ILE A 246 44.95 -0.29 5.59
N LYS A 247 45.65 -1.42 5.75
CA LYS A 247 45.96 -2.02 7.05
C LYS A 247 46.88 -1.14 7.90
N ASN A 248 47.71 -0.29 7.26
CA ASN A 248 48.76 0.50 7.92
C ASN A 248 48.35 1.95 8.29
N GLY A 249 47.07 2.29 8.25
CA GLY A 249 46.62 3.60 8.78
C GLY A 249 45.26 4.10 8.30
N PHE A 250 44.66 3.49 7.27
CA PHE A 250 43.39 3.98 6.71
C PHE A 250 42.15 3.43 7.40
N VAL A 251 42.28 2.46 8.31
CA VAL A 251 41.12 1.93 9.05
C VAL A 251 40.43 3.05 9.86
N ASP A 252 41.21 3.94 10.46
CA ASP A 252 40.67 5.06 11.24
C ASP A 252 40.06 6.14 10.34
N ILE A 253 40.65 6.40 9.18
CA ILE A 253 40.12 7.31 8.14
C ILE A 253 38.79 6.77 7.59
N ILE A 254 38.72 5.48 7.27
CA ILE A 254 37.48 4.84 6.81
C ILE A 254 36.43 4.86 7.91
N SER A 255 36.84 4.70 9.18
CA SER A 255 35.93 4.81 10.32
C SER A 255 35.35 6.21 10.46
N GLU A 256 36.17 7.24 10.26
CA GLU A 256 35.76 8.64 10.30
C GLU A 256 34.85 8.98 9.11
N GLU A 257 35.21 8.56 7.90
CA GLU A 257 34.41 8.78 6.70
C GLU A 257 33.02 8.11 6.79
N VAL A 258 32.98 6.87 7.27
CA VAL A 258 31.72 6.16 7.52
C VAL A 258 30.92 6.86 8.61
N SER A 259 31.56 7.40 9.66
CA SER A 259 30.88 8.16 10.72
C SER A 259 30.43 9.56 10.27
N ASN A 260 31.06 10.14 9.25
CA ASN A 260 30.67 11.44 8.68
C ASN A 260 29.51 11.27 7.70
N GLN A 261 29.52 10.20 6.91
CA GLN A 261 28.46 9.89 5.95
C GLN A 261 27.31 9.09 6.56
N SER A 262 27.40 8.71 7.83
CA SER A 262 26.33 8.02 8.54
C SER A 262 26.17 8.55 9.96
N ASN A 263 24.92 8.67 10.42
CA ASN A 263 24.61 9.17 11.77
C ASN A 263 24.93 8.15 12.89
N PHE A 264 26.02 7.36 12.77
CA PHE A 264 26.48 6.40 13.79
C PHE A 264 27.98 6.11 13.69
N ILE A 265 28.59 5.72 14.81
CA ILE A 265 30.00 5.30 14.88
C ILE A 265 30.10 3.80 14.54
N PRO A 266 30.76 3.40 13.44
CA PRO A 266 30.94 1.99 13.08
C PRO A 266 31.89 1.28 14.04
N ARG A 267 31.70 -0.03 14.24
CA ARG A 267 32.67 -0.83 15.02
C ARG A 267 33.90 -1.08 14.15
N LYS A 268 35.09 -0.81 14.69
CA LYS A 268 36.39 -1.06 14.01
C LYS A 268 36.50 -2.50 13.47
N ARG A 269 35.98 -3.48 14.21
CA ARG A 269 35.92 -4.89 13.78
C ARG A 269 35.08 -5.12 12.51
N ASP A 270 33.96 -4.42 12.37
CA ASP A 270 33.08 -4.56 11.20
C ASP A 270 33.73 -3.93 9.96
N ILE A 271 34.44 -2.80 10.12
CA ILE A 271 35.21 -2.16 9.03
C ILE A 271 36.30 -3.10 8.50
N ILE A 272 37.12 -3.65 9.40
CA ILE A 272 38.19 -4.58 9.03
C ILE A 272 37.63 -5.79 8.27
N LEU A 273 36.55 -6.38 8.79
CA LEU A 273 35.88 -7.52 8.14
C LEU A 273 35.41 -7.21 6.72
N TYR A 274 34.89 -6.00 6.49
CA TYR A 274 34.41 -5.61 5.16
C TYR A 274 35.54 -5.25 4.20
N ILE A 275 36.65 -4.70 4.68
CA ILE A 275 37.86 -4.48 3.89
C ILE A 275 38.44 -5.84 3.44
N GLU A 276 38.60 -6.80 4.36
CA GLU A 276 39.07 -8.15 4.05
C GLU A 276 38.22 -8.82 2.97
N LYS A 277 36.89 -8.78 3.15
CA LYS A 277 35.94 -9.33 2.17
C LYS A 277 36.00 -8.64 0.81
N TYR A 278 36.24 -7.34 0.77
CA TYR A 278 36.35 -6.60 -0.50
C TYR A 278 37.55 -7.10 -1.32
N PHE A 279 38.72 -7.24 -0.70
CA PHE A 279 39.91 -7.74 -1.39
C PHE A 279 39.87 -9.25 -1.68
N GLU A 280 39.18 -10.05 -0.87
CA GLU A 280 38.88 -11.46 -1.19
C GLU A 280 38.00 -11.61 -2.45
N ILE A 281 37.07 -10.68 -2.68
CA ILE A 281 36.23 -10.68 -3.90
C ILE A 281 37.06 -10.22 -5.11
N LYS A 282 37.79 -9.12 -4.98
CA LYS A 282 38.61 -8.56 -6.06
C LYS A 282 39.69 -9.54 -6.54
N SER A 283 40.35 -10.25 -5.62
CA SER A 283 41.34 -11.28 -5.95
C SER A 283 40.78 -12.55 -6.62
N LYS A 284 39.45 -12.76 -6.57
CA LYS A 284 38.76 -13.82 -7.32
C LYS A 284 38.28 -13.37 -8.70
N GLU A 285 38.11 -12.06 -8.91
CA GLU A 285 37.76 -11.47 -10.21
C GLU A 285 38.99 -11.26 -11.11
N ASP A 286 40.18 -11.10 -10.51
CA ASP A 286 41.47 -10.96 -11.21
C ASP A 286 42.15 -12.32 -11.57
N LYS A 287 41.46 -13.46 -11.41
CA LYS A 287 41.91 -14.82 -11.79
C LYS A 287 41.09 -15.40 -12.92
#